data_AF-A0AA88LB06-F1
#
_entry.id   AF-A0AA88LB06-F1
#
_cell.length_a   1.000
_cell.length_b   1.000
_cell.length_c   1.000
_cell.angle_alpha   90.00
_cell.angle_beta   90.00
_cell.angle_gamma   90.00
#
_symmetry.space_group_name_H-M   'P 1'
#
loop_
_entity.id
_entity.type
_entity.pdbx_description
1 polymer ?
#
loop_
_entity_poly.entity_id
_entity_poly.type
_entity_poly.pdbx_seq_one_letter_code
_entity_poly.pdbx_strand_id
1 'polypeptide(L)'
;MQIYFFDFFKVSPKSFEKLSEQDVRILCTAVFSCPDPSIVACMVRILSCVGVSVAGSPNEPLTENRGNIIKMIGSCLLQVITTDGQLWIVAEALDAIYDIFAEDHVDTVGNEIALLQVLKSVVEPLKQKGGCIEPILIQWHQEEAHTVCGWNTGDNENQ
;
A
#
# COMPACT_ATOMS: atom_id res chain seq x y z
N MET A 1 -9.21 -13.71 -3.66
CA MET A 1 -8.82 -12.40 -3.14
C MET A 1 -9.60 -11.35 -3.91
N GLN A 2 -10.68 -10.80 -3.31
CA GLN A 2 -11.35 -9.64 -3.90
C GLN A 2 -10.45 -8.43 -3.67
N ILE A 3 -9.77 -7.99 -4.73
CA ILE A 3 -9.05 -6.72 -4.74
C ILE A 3 -10.15 -5.65 -4.80
N TYR A 4 -10.61 -5.21 -3.62
CA TYR A 4 -11.48 -4.04 -3.55
C TYR A 4 -10.60 -2.85 -3.88
N PHE A 5 -10.59 -2.45 -5.16
CA PHE A 5 -10.35 -1.07 -5.59
C PHE A 5 -11.31 -0.22 -4.74
N PHE A 6 -10.82 0.36 -3.64
CA PHE A 6 -11.65 1.20 -2.79
C PHE A 6 -11.82 2.53 -3.51
N ASP A 7 -13.04 2.79 -3.97
CA ASP A 7 -13.44 4.09 -4.51
C ASP A 7 -13.12 5.21 -3.51
N PHE A 8 -12.11 6.00 -3.90
CA PHE A 8 -11.85 7.40 -3.65
C PHE A 8 -12.82 8.09 -2.66
N PHE A 9 -12.46 8.11 -1.37
CA PHE A 9 -13.01 9.13 -0.47
C PHE A 9 -12.37 10.47 -0.85
N LYS A 10 -13.03 11.21 -1.76
CA LYS A 10 -12.59 12.51 -2.25
C LYS A 10 -12.85 13.57 -1.16
N VAL A 11 -12.01 13.59 -0.14
CA VAL A 11 -12.02 14.63 0.90
C VAL A 11 -11.48 15.92 0.29
N SER A 12 -12.07 17.06 0.66
CA SER A 12 -11.65 18.36 0.14
C SER A 12 -10.19 18.66 0.51
N PRO A 13 -9.34 19.17 -0.40
CA PRO A 13 -7.98 19.59 -0.09
C PRO A 13 -7.92 20.60 1.07
N LYS A 14 -8.96 21.43 1.23
CA LYS A 14 -9.07 22.42 2.31
C LYS A 14 -9.10 21.79 3.71
N SER A 15 -9.51 20.53 3.82
CA SER A 15 -9.47 19.80 5.09
C SER A 15 -8.04 19.58 5.60
N PHE A 16 -7.04 19.71 4.72
CA PHE A 16 -5.63 19.50 5.03
C PHE A 16 -4.79 20.78 4.97
N GLU A 17 -5.42 21.97 4.95
CA GLU A 17 -4.70 23.25 4.85
C GLU A 17 -3.72 23.47 6.03
N LYS A 18 -4.03 22.91 7.21
CA LYS A 18 -3.18 22.97 8.41
C LYS A 18 -2.25 21.78 8.58
N LEU A 19 -2.29 20.81 7.67
CA LEU A 19 -1.42 19.65 7.74
C LEU A 19 0.02 20.11 7.54
N SER A 20 0.90 19.76 8.47
CA SER A 20 2.31 20.07 8.40
C SER A 20 3.14 18.87 7.96
N GLU A 21 4.34 19.12 7.46
CA GLU A 21 5.33 18.06 7.20
C GLU A 21 5.64 17.22 8.45
N GLN A 22 5.55 17.82 9.64
CA GLN A 22 5.79 17.11 10.90
C GLN A 22 4.70 16.07 11.18
N ASP A 23 3.44 16.36 10.86
CA ASP A 23 2.33 15.42 11.03
C ASP A 23 2.51 14.18 10.14
N VAL A 24 2.92 14.41 8.89
CA VAL A 24 3.22 13.35 7.92
C VAL A 24 4.43 12.53 8.37
N ARG A 25 5.48 13.19 8.89
CA ARG A 25 6.67 12.52 9.40
C ARG A 25 6.34 11.56 10.56
N ILE A 26 5.43 11.95 11.44
CA ILE A 26 4.95 11.09 12.55
C ILE A 26 4.26 9.84 11.99
N LEU A 27 3.37 10.00 11.00
CA LEU A 27 2.70 8.88 10.34
C LEU A 27 3.71 7.93 9.68
N CYS A 28 4.69 8.46 8.95
CA CYS A 28 5.72 7.66 8.32
C CYS A 28 6.62 6.94 9.32
N THR A 29 6.95 7.58 10.45
CA THR A 29 7.69 6.93 11.53
C THR A 29 6.90 5.74 12.09
N ALA A 30 5.58 5.90 12.25
CA ALA A 30 4.70 4.84 12.72
C ALA A 30 4.63 3.64 11.75
N VAL A 31 4.59 3.89 10.44
CA VAL A 31 4.62 2.85 9.39
C VAL A 31 5.82 1.91 9.57
N PHE A 32 7.01 2.47 9.82
CA PHE A 32 8.23 1.66 9.94
C PHE A 32 8.51 1.13 11.35
N SER A 33 7.81 1.64 12.37
CA SER A 33 7.98 1.21 13.76
C SER A 33 6.93 0.19 14.21
N CYS A 34 5.86 0.01 13.43
CA CYS A 34 4.76 -0.88 13.80
C CYS A 34 5.06 -2.34 13.41
N PRO A 35 5.01 -3.30 14.34
CA PRO A 35 5.26 -4.71 14.03
C PRO A 35 4.05 -5.41 13.40
N ASP A 36 2.84 -4.83 13.48
CA ASP A 36 1.62 -5.44 12.96
C ASP A 36 1.38 -5.08 11.48
N PRO A 37 1.48 -6.05 10.55
CA PRO A 37 1.25 -5.86 9.13
C PRO A 37 -0.10 -5.20 8.78
N SER A 38 -1.15 -5.52 9.53
CA SER A 38 -2.51 -5.01 9.31
C SER A 38 -2.60 -3.52 9.61
N ILE A 39 -1.92 -3.08 10.68
CA ILE A 39 -1.84 -1.68 11.06
C ILE A 39 -0.99 -0.92 10.06
N VAL A 40 0.13 -1.48 9.61
CA VAL A 40 0.98 -0.88 8.56
C VAL A 40 0.17 -0.63 7.29
N ALA A 41 -0.58 -1.61 6.81
CA ALA A 41 -1.42 -1.42 5.62
C ALA A 41 -2.54 -0.38 5.84
N CYS A 42 -3.15 -0.33 7.04
CA CYS A 42 -4.09 0.72 7.39
C CYS A 42 -3.44 2.12 7.30
N MET A 43 -2.22 2.27 7.83
CA MET A 43 -1.47 3.53 7.75
C MET A 43 -1.10 3.90 6.31
N VAL A 44 -0.71 2.94 5.47
CA VAL A 44 -0.48 3.15 4.04
C VAL A 44 -1.73 3.70 3.35
N ARG A 45 -2.91 3.15 3.64
CA ARG A 45 -4.18 3.65 3.10
C ARG A 45 -4.53 5.05 3.60
N ILE A 46 -4.26 5.35 4.87
CA ILE A 46 -4.43 6.70 5.41
C ILE A 46 -3.50 7.69 4.68
N LEU A 47 -2.23 7.32 4.47
CA LEU A 47 -1.27 8.11 3.71
C LEU A 47 -1.74 8.32 2.26
N SER A 48 -2.32 7.30 1.61
CA SER A 48 -2.95 7.43 0.29
C SER A 48 -4.07 8.49 0.31
N CYS A 49 -5.03 8.35 1.22
CA CYS A 49 -6.16 9.27 1.34
C CYS A 49 -5.71 10.72 1.56
N VAL A 50 -4.71 10.92 2.42
CA VAL A 50 -4.11 12.23 2.68
C VAL A 50 -3.40 12.74 1.43
N GLY A 51 -2.55 11.92 0.81
CA GLY A 51 -1.76 12.30 -0.37
C GLY A 51 -2.65 12.72 -1.54
N VAL A 52 -3.69 11.94 -1.83
CA VAL A 52 -4.71 12.24 -2.84
C VAL A 52 -5.45 13.55 -2.55
N SER A 53 -5.89 13.72 -1.30
CA SER A 53 -6.61 14.93 -0.90
C SER A 53 -5.72 16.17 -0.98
N VAL A 54 -4.44 16.04 -0.61
CA VAL A 54 -3.45 17.12 -0.70
C VAL A 54 -3.03 17.37 -2.15
N ALA A 55 -2.98 16.36 -3.02
CA ALA A 55 -2.74 16.52 -4.47
C ALA A 55 -3.86 17.32 -5.12
N GLY A 56 -5.11 17.13 -4.68
CA GLY A 56 -6.26 17.92 -5.11
C GLY A 56 -6.55 17.80 -6.60
N SER A 57 -7.18 18.82 -7.18
CA SER A 57 -7.59 18.81 -8.60
C SER A 57 -6.54 19.45 -9.51
N PRO A 58 -6.39 18.99 -10.76
CA PRO A 58 -5.54 19.65 -11.77
C PRO A 58 -5.92 21.12 -12.04
N ASN A 59 -7.16 21.53 -11.70
CA ASN A 59 -7.63 22.91 -11.85
C ASN A 59 -7.12 23.85 -10.73
N GLU A 60 -6.52 23.31 -9.66
CA GLU A 60 -5.98 24.09 -8.56
C GLU A 60 -4.45 23.97 -8.54
N PRO A 61 -3.72 25.09 -8.57
CA PRO A 61 -2.26 25.03 -8.57
C PRO A 61 -1.74 24.35 -7.30
N LEU A 62 -0.78 23.45 -7.48
CA LEU A 62 -0.11 22.80 -6.37
C LEU A 62 0.79 23.82 -5.66
N THR A 63 0.47 24.11 -4.41
CA THR A 63 1.30 25.01 -3.59
C THR A 63 2.56 24.29 -3.13
N GLU A 64 3.62 25.04 -2.83
CA GLU A 64 4.88 24.48 -2.34
C GLU A 64 4.69 23.56 -1.12
N ASN A 65 3.90 23.99 -0.12
CA ASN A 65 3.61 23.19 1.06
C ASN A 65 2.90 21.87 0.73
N ARG A 66 1.91 21.90 -0.18
CA ARG A 66 1.22 20.69 -0.64
C ARG A 66 2.19 19.77 -1.39
N GLY A 67 3.05 20.34 -2.23
CA GLY A 67 4.12 19.60 -2.92
C GLY A 67 5.08 18.91 -1.96
N ASN A 68 5.53 19.59 -0.90
CA ASN A 68 6.41 19.00 0.12
C ASN A 68 5.74 17.86 0.89
N ILE A 69 4.45 18.00 1.23
CA ILE A 69 3.67 16.94 1.86
C ILE A 69 3.57 15.72 0.94
N ILE A 70 3.21 15.90 -0.33
CA ILE A 70 3.11 14.81 -1.32
C ILE A 70 4.48 14.15 -1.51
N LYS A 71 5.56 14.94 -1.58
CA LYS A 71 6.94 14.44 -1.66
C LYS A 71 7.27 13.51 -0.48
N MET A 72 6.91 13.93 0.73
CA MET A 72 7.17 13.15 1.93
C MET A 72 6.35 11.85 1.96
N ILE A 73 5.06 11.93 1.61
CA ILE A 73 4.18 10.75 1.50
C ILE A 73 4.71 9.79 0.43
N GLY A 74 5.00 10.29 -0.77
CA GLY A 74 5.52 9.49 -1.88
C GLY A 74 6.85 8.81 -1.54
N SER A 75 7.78 9.54 -0.92
CA SER A 75 9.06 8.97 -0.48
C SER A 75 8.90 7.87 0.58
N CYS A 76 7.93 8.03 1.48
CA CYS A 76 7.59 7.07 2.50
C CYS A 76 6.96 5.80 1.91
N LEU A 77 6.03 5.94 0.95
CA LEU A 77 5.45 4.82 0.21
C LEU A 77 6.51 4.08 -0.62
N LEU A 78 7.42 4.80 -1.29
CA LEU A 78 8.53 4.18 -2.02
C LEU A 78 9.48 3.40 -1.10
N GLN A 79 9.72 3.88 0.12
CA GLN A 79 10.44 3.11 1.13
C GLN A 79 9.68 1.83 1.54
N VAL A 80 8.35 1.88 1.69
CA VAL A 80 7.55 0.67 1.94
C VAL A 80 7.68 -0.34 0.80
N ILE A 81 7.63 0.12 -0.46
CA ILE A 81 7.73 -0.73 -1.65
C ILE A 81 9.11 -1.38 -1.78
N THR A 82 10.17 -0.64 -1.45
CA THR A 82 11.56 -1.10 -1.59
C THR A 82 12.06 -1.89 -0.38
N THR A 83 11.39 -1.78 0.77
CA THR A 83 11.67 -2.62 1.93
C THR A 83 11.19 -4.04 1.65
N ASP A 84 11.98 -5.05 2.00
CA ASP A 84 11.62 -6.46 1.82
C ASP A 84 10.51 -6.88 2.81
N GLY A 85 9.30 -6.36 2.60
CA GLY A 85 8.10 -6.58 3.41
C GLY A 85 7.12 -7.56 2.77
N GLN A 86 5.98 -7.79 3.40
CA GLN A 86 4.96 -8.70 2.88
C GLN A 86 4.38 -8.18 1.55
N LEU A 87 4.23 -9.05 0.54
CA LEU A 87 3.86 -8.62 -0.82
C LEU A 87 2.55 -7.83 -0.86
N TRP A 88 1.57 -8.21 -0.04
CA TRP A 88 0.29 -7.52 -0.02
C TRP A 88 0.40 -6.09 0.54
N ILE A 89 1.30 -5.81 1.48
CA ILE A 89 1.59 -4.43 1.92
C ILE A 89 2.25 -3.64 0.79
N VAL A 90 3.18 -4.27 0.08
CA VAL A 90 3.82 -3.63 -1.08
C VAL A 90 2.80 -3.31 -2.17
N ALA A 91 1.82 -4.19 -2.38
CA ALA A 91 0.71 -3.95 -3.31
C ALA A 91 -0.14 -2.74 -2.87
N GLU A 92 -0.48 -2.61 -1.58
CA GLU A 92 -1.19 -1.43 -1.05
C GLU A 92 -0.39 -0.14 -1.22
N ALA A 93 0.93 -0.19 -1.02
CA ALA A 93 1.77 0.99 -1.21
C ALA A 93 1.91 1.38 -2.70
N LEU A 94 1.93 0.39 -3.60
CA LEU A 94 1.89 0.65 -5.05
C LEU A 94 0.55 1.26 -5.48
N ASP A 95 -0.57 0.74 -4.98
CA ASP A 95 -1.90 1.28 -5.21
C ASP A 95 -1.98 2.75 -4.78
N ALA A 96 -1.49 3.04 -3.57
CA ALA A 96 -1.39 4.41 -3.06
C ALA A 96 -0.52 5.33 -3.93
N ILE A 97 0.59 4.83 -4.49
CA ILE A 97 1.41 5.59 -5.43
C ILE A 97 0.64 5.92 -6.70
N TYR A 98 -0.09 4.95 -7.27
CA TYR A 98 -0.89 5.19 -8.46
C TYR A 98 -2.02 6.18 -8.19
N ASP A 99 -2.68 6.10 -7.03
CA ASP A 99 -3.74 7.04 -6.67
C ASP A 99 -3.24 8.48 -6.53
N ILE A 100 -2.10 8.69 -5.87
CA ILE A 100 -1.55 10.03 -5.61
C ILE A 100 -0.98 10.65 -6.91
N PHE A 101 -0.29 9.84 -7.72
CA PHE A 101 0.43 10.29 -8.91
C PHE A 101 -0.30 9.97 -10.22
N ALA A 102 -1.63 9.82 -10.17
CA ALA A 102 -2.46 9.55 -11.35
C ALA A 102 -2.56 10.73 -12.33
N GLU A 103 -2.35 11.95 -11.85
CA GLU A 103 -2.61 13.20 -12.59
C GLU A 103 -1.31 13.96 -12.87
N ASP A 104 -1.17 14.52 -14.09
CA ASP A 104 0.07 15.15 -14.55
C ASP A 104 0.51 16.37 -13.71
N HIS A 105 -0.40 17.02 -12.97
CA HIS A 105 -0.06 18.22 -12.18
C HIS A 105 0.86 17.94 -10.99
N VAL A 106 1.03 16.66 -10.61
CA VAL A 106 1.99 16.23 -9.57
C VAL A 106 3.27 15.61 -10.14
N ASP A 107 3.45 15.61 -11.47
CA ASP A 107 4.64 15.04 -12.13
C ASP A 107 5.95 15.67 -11.66
N THR A 108 5.95 16.97 -11.37
CA THR A 108 7.14 17.67 -10.85
C THR A 108 7.58 17.06 -9.52
N VAL A 109 6.64 16.78 -8.63
CA VAL A 109 6.90 16.13 -7.34
C VAL A 109 7.35 14.68 -7.55
N GLY A 110 6.70 13.96 -8.48
CA GLY A 110 7.07 12.58 -8.84
C GLY A 110 8.51 12.48 -9.36
N ASN A 111 8.94 13.44 -10.17
CA ASN A 111 10.31 13.54 -10.66
C ASN A 111 11.31 13.81 -9.53
N GLU A 112 10.97 14.70 -8.59
CA GLU A 112 11.84 15.05 -7.46
C GLU A 112 12.08 13.87 -6.49
N ILE A 113 11.15 12.92 -6.39
CA ILE A 113 11.33 11.69 -5.61
C ILE A 113 11.87 10.51 -6.44
N ALA A 114 12.27 10.76 -7.68
CA ALA A 114 12.74 9.73 -8.62
C ALA A 114 11.74 8.55 -8.78
N LEU A 115 10.44 8.85 -8.73
CA LEU A 115 9.35 7.86 -8.66
C LEU A 115 9.51 6.76 -9.71
N LEU A 116 9.64 7.14 -10.98
CA LEU A 116 9.73 6.20 -12.09
C LEU A 116 10.98 5.31 -12.01
N GLN A 117 12.10 5.83 -11.50
CA GLN A 117 13.34 5.08 -11.38
C GLN A 117 13.20 3.99 -10.29
N VAL A 118 12.60 4.34 -9.16
CA VAL A 118 12.32 3.39 -8.07
C VAL A 118 11.32 2.32 -8.51
N LEU A 119 10.22 2.71 -9.17
CA LEU A 119 9.22 1.73 -9.64
C LEU A 119 9.83 0.75 -10.65
N LYS A 120 10.72 1.20 -11.54
CA LYS A 120 11.44 0.32 -12.47
C LYS A 120 12.37 -0.67 -11.76
N SER A 121 13.02 -0.27 -10.66
CA SER A 121 13.96 -1.15 -9.97
C SER A 121 13.29 -2.28 -9.20
N VAL A 122 12.01 -2.12 -8.83
CA VAL A 122 11.25 -3.13 -8.06
C VAL A 122 10.46 -4.12 -8.93
N VAL A 123 10.33 -3.90 -10.24
CA VAL A 123 9.57 -4.79 -11.15
C VAL A 123 10.08 -6.24 -11.08
N GLU A 124 11.38 -6.46 -11.29
CA GLU A 124 11.94 -7.82 -11.28
C GLU A 124 11.92 -8.47 -9.89
N PRO A 125 12.30 -7.78 -8.79
CA PRO A 125 12.12 -8.29 -7.44
C PRO A 125 10.68 -8.73 -7.13
N LEU A 126 9.68 -7.94 -7.55
CA LEU A 126 8.26 -8.27 -7.30
C LEU A 126 7.78 -9.46 -8.12
N LYS A 127 8.23 -9.61 -9.37
CA LYS A 127 7.93 -10.81 -10.19
C LYS A 127 8.49 -12.08 -9.55
N GLN A 128 9.72 -12.04 -9.06
CA GLN A 128 10.33 -13.17 -8.35
C GLN A 128 9.53 -13.52 -7.11
N LYS A 129 9.16 -12.49 -6.32
CA LYS A 129 8.40 -12.68 -5.08
C LYS A 129 7.00 -13.21 -5.34
N GLY A 130 6.28 -12.69 -6.35
CA GLY A 130 4.95 -13.14 -6.74
C GLY A 130 4.93 -14.54 -7.38
N GLY A 131 5.93 -14.86 -8.20
CA GLY A 131 6.10 -16.20 -8.80
C GLY A 131 6.39 -17.29 -7.75
N CYS A 132 7.01 -16.95 -6.63
CA CYS A 132 7.18 -17.87 -5.49
C CYS A 132 5.88 -18.14 -4.72
N ILE A 133 4.79 -17.40 -4.97
CA ILE A 133 3.50 -17.60 -4.30
C ILE A 133 2.64 -18.63 -5.03
N GLU A 134 2.85 -18.86 -6.34
CA GLU A 134 2.11 -19.89 -7.09
C GLU A 134 2.26 -21.30 -6.48
N PRO A 135 3.47 -21.79 -6.13
CA PRO A 135 3.63 -23.09 -5.49
C PRO A 135 3.04 -23.14 -4.08
N ILE A 136 3.13 -22.03 -3.32
CA ILE A 136 2.63 -21.94 -1.94
C ILE A 136 1.09 -21.90 -1.94
N LEU A 137 0.45 -21.15 -2.83
CA LEU A 137 -1.01 -21.15 -2.95
C LEU A 137 -1.57 -22.51 -3.38
N ILE A 138 -0.85 -23.25 -4.22
CA ILE A 138 -1.20 -24.64 -4.59
C ILE A 138 -1.09 -25.56 -3.37
N GLN A 139 -0.04 -25.39 -2.55
CA GLN A 139 0.17 -26.18 -1.34
C GLN A 139 -0.88 -25.87 -0.26
N TRP A 140 -1.24 -24.60 -0.08
CA TRP A 140 -2.27 -24.15 0.85
C TRP A 140 -3.67 -24.61 0.43
N HIS A 141 -4.00 -24.61 -0.87
CA HIS A 141 -5.27 -25.18 -1.35
C HIS A 141 -5.35 -26.70 -1.18
N GLN A 142 -4.22 -27.41 -1.22
CA GLN A 142 -4.21 -28.85 -0.93
C GLN A 142 -4.34 -29.14 0.57
N GLU A 143 -3.70 -28.36 1.45
CA GLU A 143 -3.80 -28.53 2.90
C GLU A 143 -5.19 -28.16 3.45
N GLU A 144 -5.84 -27.11 2.93
CA GLU A 144 -7.24 -26.80 3.27
C GLU A 144 -8.21 -27.91 2.82
N ALA A 145 -7.97 -28.56 1.68
CA ALA A 145 -8.80 -29.67 1.20
C ALA A 145 -8.66 -30.94 2.05
N HIS A 146 -7.48 -31.20 2.62
CA HIS A 146 -7.25 -32.36 3.50
C HIS A 146 -7.74 -32.15 4.94
N THR A 147 -7.84 -30.89 5.41
CA THR A 147 -8.31 -30.60 6.78
C THR A 147 -9.85 -30.58 6.88
N VAL A 148 -10.56 -30.39 5.76
CA VAL A 148 -12.04 -30.38 5.71
C VAL A 148 -12.64 -31.80 5.59
N CYS A 149 -11.87 -32.80 5.15
CA CYS A 149 -12.36 -34.18 5.02
C CYS A 149 -11.95 -35.12 6.19
N GLY A 150 -11.33 -34.60 7.24
CA GLY A 150 -10.73 -35.38 8.32
C GLY A 150 -11.53 -35.40 9.63
N TRP A 151 -12.85 -35.64 9.60
CA TRP A 151 -13.53 -36.21 10.77
C TRP A 151 -13.75 -37.70 10.54
N ASN A 152 -12.84 -38.47 11.11
CA ASN A 152 -13.00 -39.87 11.45
C ASN A 152 -14.37 -40.08 12.12
N THR A 153 -15.28 -40.81 11.48
CA THR A 153 -16.22 -41.63 12.23
C THR A 153 -15.39 -42.76 12.83
N GLY A 154 -14.97 -42.55 14.08
CA GLY A 154 -14.25 -43.54 14.87
C GLY A 154 -15.02 -44.84 14.97
N ASP A 155 -14.22 -45.90 15.08
CA ASP A 155 -14.58 -47.30 15.16
C ASP A 155 -15.55 -47.65 16.30
N ASN A 156 -16.40 -48.65 16.01
CA ASN A 156 -16.75 -49.83 16.82
C ASN A 156 -17.30 -49.75 18.26
N GLU A 157 -18.31 -50.62 18.43
CA GLU A 157 -18.59 -51.53 19.56
C GLU A 157 -19.69 -51.21 20.61
N ASN A 158 -20.55 -52.22 20.76
CA ASN A 158 -21.44 -52.61 21.87
C ASN A 158 -22.84 -51.99 22.00
N GLN A 159 -23.85 -52.61 21.38
CA GLN A 159 -24.84 -53.49 22.05
C GLN A 159 -25.76 -54.20 21.04
#